data_AF-A0A954AXB7-F1
#
_entry.id   AF-A0A954AXB7-F1
#
_cell.length_a   1.000
_cell.length_b   1.000
_cell.length_c   1.000
_cell.angle_alpha   90.00
_cell.angle_beta   90.00
_cell.angle_gamma   90.00
#
_symmetry.space_group_name_H-M   'P 1'
#
loop_
_entity.id
_entity.type
_entity.pdbx_description
1 polymer ?
#
loop_
_entity_poly.entity_id
_entity_poly.type
_entity_poly.pdbx_seq_one_letter_code
_entity_poly.pdbx_strand_id
1 'polypeptide(L)'
;MRPIHGAAALTLALAGLAACASATPPPPETNVTLSDPLGRGVEVIGKGDWQASPPALHLYLYDAAGSEVARIPDFPTDYGFYELRDLAEADVDGDGDGDLVAIADYVTGIGPDGAEPFSQAAVWLREADGFTPAPDLVADVNAAGEIDGMDTLLAALARGTAQP
;
A
#
# COMPACT_ATOMS: atom_id res chain seq x y z
N MET A 1 -1.00 6.42 -74.07
CA MET A 1 -0.48 5.49 -73.04
C MET A 1 -0.65 6.14 -71.66
N ARG A 2 -1.45 5.54 -70.76
CA ARG A 2 -1.39 5.70 -69.29
C ARG A 2 -0.54 4.52 -68.75
N PRO A 3 0.12 4.54 -67.56
CA PRO A 3 -0.34 5.09 -66.26
C PRO A 3 0.70 5.92 -65.46
N ILE A 4 0.30 6.83 -64.55
CA ILE A 4 0.15 6.71 -63.07
C ILE A 4 1.33 6.01 -62.38
N HIS A 5 2.06 6.71 -61.50
CA HIS A 5 2.78 6.32 -60.25
C HIS A 5 3.52 7.60 -59.81
N GLY A 6 3.58 8.07 -58.56
CA GLY A 6 3.08 7.63 -57.27
C GLY A 6 3.62 8.66 -56.27
N ALA A 7 2.78 9.12 -55.35
CA ALA A 7 3.18 9.96 -54.24
C ALA A 7 4.04 9.16 -53.27
N ALA A 8 5.10 9.77 -52.74
CA ALA A 8 5.67 9.41 -51.45
C ALA A 8 6.38 10.63 -50.87
N ALA A 9 5.61 11.43 -50.12
CA ALA A 9 6.18 12.35 -49.15
C ALA A 9 6.91 11.50 -48.12
N LEU A 10 8.24 11.65 -48.05
CA LEU A 10 9.04 11.00 -47.02
C LEU A 10 8.86 11.80 -45.72
N THR A 11 7.84 11.45 -44.95
CA THR A 11 7.69 11.89 -43.56
C THR A 11 8.85 11.30 -42.76
N LEU A 12 9.77 12.17 -42.33
CA LEU A 12 10.84 11.80 -41.40
C LEU A 12 10.20 11.47 -40.06
N ALA A 13 10.13 10.18 -39.75
CA ALA A 13 9.60 9.69 -38.49
C ALA A 13 10.48 10.15 -37.32
N LEU A 14 9.79 10.69 -36.32
CA LEU A 14 10.26 11.14 -35.03
C LEU A 14 10.99 9.99 -34.30
N ALA A 15 12.32 9.97 -34.32
CA ALA A 15 13.10 9.17 -33.36
C ALA A 15 13.23 9.99 -32.08
N GLY A 16 12.16 10.01 -31.29
CA GLY A 16 12.25 10.39 -29.89
C GLY A 16 13.22 9.42 -29.22
N LEU A 17 14.37 9.93 -28.78
CA LEU A 17 15.28 9.16 -27.95
C LEU A 17 14.49 8.64 -26.76
N ALA A 18 14.49 7.31 -26.63
CA ALA A 18 13.97 6.60 -25.48
C ALA A 18 14.50 7.26 -24.20
N ALA A 19 13.57 7.71 -23.36
CA ALA A 19 13.88 8.06 -21.99
C ALA A 19 14.59 6.85 -21.38
N CYS A 20 15.80 7.07 -20.84
CA CYS A 20 16.44 6.11 -19.95
C CYS A 20 15.57 5.99 -18.70
N ALA A 21 14.59 5.08 -18.74
CA ALA A 21 13.94 4.58 -17.53
C ALA A 21 14.82 3.43 -17.01
N SER A 22 15.98 3.76 -16.47
CA SER A 22 16.67 2.86 -15.53
C SER A 22 16.00 3.02 -14.16
N ALA A 23 14.73 2.64 -14.09
CA ALA A 23 14.06 2.38 -12.83
C ALA A 23 14.24 0.87 -12.57
N THR A 24 14.75 0.53 -11.40
CA THR A 24 14.66 -0.82 -10.83
C THR A 24 13.27 -1.39 -11.12
N PRO A 25 13.12 -2.64 -11.60
CA PRO A 25 11.79 -3.20 -11.77
C PRO A 25 11.04 -3.05 -10.44
N PRO A 26 9.76 -2.63 -10.46
CA PRO A 26 8.98 -2.60 -9.23
C PRO A 26 9.07 -4.00 -8.60
N PRO A 27 9.25 -4.10 -7.28
CA PRO A 27 9.18 -5.41 -6.63
C PRO A 27 7.82 -6.05 -6.97
N PRO A 28 7.76 -7.38 -6.96
CA PRO A 28 6.53 -8.09 -7.31
C PRO A 28 5.35 -7.52 -6.51
N GLU A 29 4.18 -7.36 -7.15
CA GLU A 29 2.96 -6.98 -6.47
C GLU A 29 2.75 -7.93 -5.28
N THR A 30 3.03 -7.42 -4.08
CA THR A 30 2.91 -8.21 -2.86
C THR A 30 1.49 -8.02 -2.38
N ASN A 31 0.62 -8.90 -2.86
CA ASN A 31 -0.75 -8.97 -2.39
C ASN A 31 -0.73 -9.76 -1.09
N VAL A 32 -0.92 -9.06 0.04
CA VAL A 32 -1.25 -9.70 1.31
C VAL A 32 -2.75 -9.75 1.42
N THR A 33 -3.25 -10.95 1.66
CA THR A 33 -4.66 -11.25 1.87
C THR A 33 -4.90 -11.48 3.35
N LEU A 34 -5.90 -10.80 3.90
CA LEU A 34 -6.48 -11.11 5.19
C LEU A 34 -7.91 -11.64 4.97
N SER A 35 -8.13 -12.90 5.33
CA SER A 35 -9.39 -13.60 5.11
C SER A 35 -10.36 -13.42 6.28
N ASP A 36 -11.58 -13.00 5.96
CA ASP A 36 -12.69 -12.75 6.89
C ASP A 36 -12.38 -11.87 8.12
N PRO A 37 -11.66 -10.73 7.98
CA PRO A 37 -11.28 -9.89 9.12
C PRO A 37 -12.42 -9.04 9.69
N LEU A 38 -13.67 -9.43 9.43
CA LEU A 38 -14.83 -8.77 10.00
C LEU A 38 -15.92 -9.78 10.39
N GLY A 39 -15.67 -11.09 10.20
CA GLY A 39 -16.69 -12.15 10.39
C GLY A 39 -17.90 -12.01 9.46
N ARG A 40 -17.71 -11.43 8.26
CA ARG A 40 -18.78 -11.11 7.29
C ARG A 40 -18.56 -11.75 5.91
N GLY A 41 -17.60 -12.65 5.78
CA GLY A 41 -17.24 -13.28 4.51
C GLY A 41 -16.60 -12.29 3.55
N VAL A 42 -15.74 -11.41 4.06
CA VAL A 42 -15.01 -10.41 3.27
C VAL A 42 -13.51 -10.69 3.30
N GLU A 43 -12.78 -10.22 2.31
CA GLU A 43 -11.33 -10.33 2.23
C GLU A 43 -10.71 -8.94 2.09
N VAL A 44 -9.65 -8.65 2.83
CA VAL A 44 -8.85 -7.43 2.62
C VAL A 44 -7.63 -7.81 1.80
N ILE A 45 -7.40 -7.11 0.70
CA ILE A 45 -6.22 -7.29 -0.15
C ILE A 45 -5.48 -5.96 -0.25
N GLY A 46 -4.20 -5.98 0.14
CA GLY A 46 -3.30 -4.86 -0.11
C GLY A 46 -2.67 -4.93 -1.50
N LYS A 47 -2.60 -3.78 -2.18
CA LYS A 47 -2.01 -3.64 -3.51
C LYS A 47 -1.08 -2.43 -3.56
N GLY A 48 0.11 -2.61 -4.10
CA GLY A 48 1.02 -1.50 -4.38
C GLY A 48 0.69 -0.80 -5.69
N ASP A 49 0.55 0.53 -5.67
CA ASP A 49 0.53 1.38 -6.86
C ASP A 49 1.93 1.96 -7.10
N TRP A 50 2.69 1.28 -7.97
CA TRP A 50 4.04 1.68 -8.39
C TRP A 50 4.07 2.82 -9.40
N GLN A 51 2.91 3.23 -9.93
CA GLN A 51 2.79 4.35 -10.85
C GLN A 51 2.48 5.65 -10.11
N ALA A 52 2.04 5.58 -8.86
CA ALA A 52 1.93 6.72 -7.97
C ALA A 52 3.30 7.35 -7.69
N SER A 53 3.31 8.65 -7.41
CA SER A 53 4.51 9.42 -7.08
C SER A 53 4.31 10.16 -5.75
N PRO A 54 4.81 9.64 -4.62
CA PRO A 54 5.54 8.37 -4.49
C PRO A 54 4.61 7.14 -4.62
N PRO A 55 5.14 5.93 -4.83
CA PRO A 55 4.38 4.68 -4.80
C PRO A 55 3.56 4.55 -3.54
N ALA A 56 2.35 4.02 -3.67
CA ALA A 56 1.37 3.99 -2.59
C ALA A 56 0.88 2.57 -2.30
N LEU A 57 0.45 2.33 -1.06
CA LEU A 57 -0.31 1.15 -0.68
C LEU A 57 -1.81 1.49 -0.75
N HIS A 58 -2.59 0.62 -1.38
CA HIS A 58 -4.04 0.67 -1.37
C HIS A 58 -4.61 -0.63 -0.80
N LEU A 59 -5.54 -0.53 0.14
CA LEU A 59 -6.26 -1.68 0.67
C LEU A 59 -7.68 -1.73 0.09
N TYR A 60 -8.10 -2.92 -0.33
CA TYR A 60 -9.40 -3.16 -0.95
C TYR A 60 -10.15 -4.27 -0.22
N LEU A 61 -11.46 -4.07 -0.05
CA LEU A 61 -12.38 -5.09 0.45
C LEU A 61 -12.99 -5.84 -0.73
N TYR A 62 -12.97 -7.17 -0.64
CA TYR A 62 -13.62 -8.08 -1.57
C TYR A 62 -14.71 -8.87 -0.84
N ASP A 63 -15.83 -9.14 -1.52
CA ASP A 63 -16.82 -10.09 -1.02
C ASP A 63 -16.39 -11.55 -1.24
N ALA A 64 -17.14 -12.50 -0.67
CA ALA A 64 -16.91 -13.93 -0.85
C ALA A 64 -16.98 -14.42 -2.31
N ALA A 65 -17.51 -13.62 -3.24
CA ALA A 65 -17.53 -13.90 -4.67
C ALA A 65 -16.29 -13.34 -5.40
N GLY A 66 -15.40 -12.63 -4.70
CA GLY A 66 -14.22 -11.98 -5.24
C GLY A 66 -14.51 -10.65 -5.93
N SER A 67 -15.66 -10.03 -5.68
CA SER A 67 -15.98 -8.70 -6.20
C SER A 67 -15.50 -7.62 -5.23
N GLU A 68 -14.84 -6.59 -5.75
CA GLU A 68 -14.43 -5.43 -4.97
C GLU A 68 -15.67 -4.68 -4.47
N VAL A 69 -15.81 -4.53 -3.15
CA VAL A 69 -16.95 -3.86 -2.52
C VAL A 69 -16.61 -2.46 -2.02
N ALA A 70 -15.36 -2.23 -1.64
CA ALA A 70 -14.89 -0.92 -1.19
C ALA A 70 -13.37 -0.79 -1.25
N ARG A 71 -12.89 0.44 -1.27
CA ARG A 71 -11.49 0.80 -1.03
C ARG A 71 -11.37 1.43 0.35
N ILE A 72 -10.45 0.95 1.16
CA ILE A 72 -10.13 1.52 2.48
C ILE A 72 -9.32 2.81 2.26
N PRO A 73 -9.54 3.87 3.06
CA PRO A 73 -8.76 5.11 2.95
C PRO A 73 -7.26 4.87 3.08
N ASP A 74 -6.45 5.61 2.32
CA ASP A 74 -5.00 5.45 2.39
C ASP A 74 -4.46 5.90 3.74
N PHE A 75 -3.44 5.20 4.22
CA PHE A 75 -2.73 5.62 5.43
C PHE A 75 -1.84 6.83 5.10
N PRO A 76 -1.87 7.92 5.90
CA PRO A 76 -1.09 9.10 5.60
C PRO A 76 0.41 8.84 5.78
N THR A 77 1.18 9.02 4.71
CA THR A 77 2.65 8.89 4.70
C THR A 77 3.23 9.67 3.52
N ASP A 78 4.43 10.23 3.71
CA ASP A 78 5.21 10.88 2.64
C ASP A 78 6.23 9.92 2.00
N TYR A 79 6.35 8.70 2.52
CA TYR A 79 7.31 7.71 2.05
C TYR A 79 6.78 6.88 0.88
N GLY A 80 7.69 6.43 0.02
CA GLY A 80 7.33 5.51 -1.07
C GLY A 80 7.11 4.11 -0.54
N PHE A 81 5.96 3.54 -0.85
CA PHE A 81 5.64 2.14 -0.54
C PHE A 81 6.66 1.20 -1.18
N TYR A 82 7.12 0.20 -0.42
CA TYR A 82 8.01 -0.85 -0.88
C TYR A 82 7.32 -2.22 -0.91
N GLU A 83 6.81 -2.69 0.23
CA GLU A 83 6.04 -3.92 0.31
C GLU A 83 5.07 -3.90 1.49
N LEU A 84 3.98 -4.64 1.38
CA LEU A 84 3.11 -4.94 2.52
C LEU A 84 3.62 -6.25 3.10
N ARG A 85 4.15 -6.22 4.32
CA ARG A 85 4.73 -7.39 4.99
C ARG A 85 3.66 -8.23 5.65
N ASP A 86 2.72 -7.59 6.33
CA ASP A 86 1.71 -8.28 7.12
C ASP A 86 0.45 -7.42 7.29
N LEU A 87 -0.68 -8.10 7.51
CA LEU A 87 -2.00 -7.50 7.71
C LEU A 87 -2.82 -8.39 8.66
N ALA A 88 -3.38 -7.79 9.71
CA ALA A 88 -4.16 -8.48 10.73
C ALA A 88 -5.40 -7.69 11.15
N GLU A 89 -6.33 -8.39 11.79
CA GLU A 89 -7.46 -7.81 12.51
C GLU A 89 -7.18 -7.86 14.01
N ALA A 90 -7.35 -6.73 14.70
CA ALA A 90 -7.28 -6.68 16.16
C ALA A 90 -8.09 -5.48 16.67
N ASP A 91 -8.83 -5.67 17.76
CA ASP A 91 -9.44 -4.57 18.52
C ASP A 91 -8.33 -3.81 19.27
N VAL A 92 -7.90 -2.68 18.72
CA VAL A 92 -6.77 -1.91 19.28
C VAL A 92 -7.23 -0.70 20.08
N ASP A 93 -8.46 -0.23 19.91
CA ASP A 93 -9.02 0.89 20.68
C ASP A 93 -9.97 0.46 21.82
N GLY A 94 -10.33 -0.82 21.89
CA GLY A 94 -11.13 -1.42 22.95
C GLY A 94 -12.63 -1.24 22.78
N ASP A 95 -13.11 -0.92 21.58
CA ASP A 95 -14.55 -0.74 21.30
C ASP A 95 -15.31 -2.07 21.08
N GLY A 96 -14.58 -3.18 20.94
CA GLY A 96 -15.10 -4.52 20.74
C GLY A 96 -15.32 -4.93 19.28
N ASP A 97 -15.02 -4.05 18.32
CA ASP A 97 -14.93 -4.32 16.89
C ASP A 97 -13.45 -4.47 16.47
N GLY A 98 -13.17 -5.33 15.48
CA GLY A 98 -11.81 -5.54 15.00
C GLY A 98 -11.33 -4.45 14.04
N ASP A 99 -10.17 -3.87 14.31
CA ASP A 99 -9.48 -2.87 13.48
C ASP A 99 -8.47 -3.53 12.54
N LEU A 100 -8.07 -2.82 11.48
CA LEU A 100 -7.01 -3.29 10.60
C LEU A 100 -5.65 -2.79 11.06
N VAL A 101 -4.71 -3.72 11.19
CA VAL A 101 -3.32 -3.45 11.56
C VAL A 101 -2.41 -3.99 10.47
N ALA A 102 -1.52 -3.15 9.95
CA ALA A 102 -0.58 -3.53 8.90
C ALA A 102 0.86 -3.21 9.28
N ILE A 103 1.78 -4.00 8.72
CA ILE A 103 3.22 -3.69 8.66
C ILE A 103 3.58 -3.57 7.19
N ALA A 104 4.07 -2.41 6.79
CA ALA A 104 4.56 -2.19 5.43
C ALA A 104 5.96 -1.57 5.47
N ASP A 105 6.79 -1.94 4.51
CA ASP A 105 8.08 -1.32 4.32
C ASP A 105 7.95 -0.15 3.36
N TYR A 106 8.73 0.89 3.64
CA TYR A 106 8.78 2.13 2.89
C TYR A 106 10.21 2.57 2.63
N VAL A 107 10.38 3.45 1.66
CA VAL A 107 11.66 4.08 1.32
C VAL A 107 11.52 5.61 1.30
N THR A 108 12.57 6.32 1.73
CA THR A 108 12.60 7.80 1.72
C THR A 108 12.94 8.39 0.34
N GLY A 109 13.24 7.56 -0.66
CA GLY A 109 13.61 7.98 -2.00
C GLY A 109 13.57 6.82 -2.99
N ILE A 110 13.44 7.13 -4.30
CA ILE A 110 13.33 6.13 -5.38
C ILE A 110 14.46 6.32 -6.38
N GLY A 111 15.10 5.21 -6.77
CA GLY A 111 16.20 5.18 -7.74
C GLY A 111 17.43 4.44 -7.21
N PRO A 112 18.57 4.49 -7.91
CA PRO A 112 19.82 3.85 -7.48
C PRO A 112 20.37 4.38 -6.15
N ASP A 113 19.90 5.56 -5.73
CA ASP A 113 20.23 6.18 -4.43
C ASP A 113 19.10 6.01 -3.39
N GLY A 114 18.11 5.14 -3.65
CA GLY A 114 17.03 4.85 -2.72
C GLY A 114 17.57 4.34 -1.38
N ALA A 115 17.00 4.84 -0.28
CA ALA A 115 17.34 4.36 1.06
C ALA A 115 16.93 2.89 1.24
N GLU A 116 17.60 2.20 2.16
CA GLU A 116 17.19 0.86 2.59
C GLU A 116 15.74 0.90 3.11
N PRO A 117 14.87 -0.06 2.71
CA PRO A 117 13.50 -0.10 3.20
C PRO A 117 13.45 -0.17 4.73
N PHE A 118 12.49 0.52 5.32
CA PHE A 118 12.23 0.50 6.75
C PHE A 118 10.74 0.25 6.99
N SER A 119 10.44 -0.51 8.03
CA SER A 119 9.06 -0.88 8.38
C SER A 119 8.34 0.27 9.10
N GLN A 120 7.09 0.47 8.73
CA GLN A 120 6.13 1.32 9.42
C GLN A 120 4.87 0.50 9.71
N ALA A 121 4.29 0.75 10.89
CA ALA A 121 2.96 0.28 11.24
C ALA A 121 1.90 1.24 10.70
N ALA A 122 0.75 0.69 10.34
CA ALA A 122 -0.45 1.41 9.99
C ALA A 122 -1.65 0.78 10.69
N VAL A 123 -2.54 1.62 11.23
CA VAL A 123 -3.79 1.21 11.87
C VAL A 123 -4.95 1.94 11.22
N TRP A 124 -6.03 1.22 10.95
CA TRP A 124 -7.31 1.79 10.58
C TRP A 124 -8.37 1.32 11.56
N LEU A 125 -8.95 2.27 12.30
CA LEU A 125 -10.04 2.02 13.21
C LEU A 125 -11.30 1.70 12.42
N ARG A 126 -12.01 0.67 12.86
CA ARG A 126 -13.26 0.26 12.26
C ARG A 126 -14.38 1.19 12.72
N GLU A 127 -15.18 1.64 11.76
CA GLU A 127 -16.32 2.52 11.98
C GLU A 127 -17.59 1.90 11.38
N ALA A 128 -18.75 2.46 11.71
CA ALA A 128 -20.04 1.95 11.24
C ALA A 128 -20.16 1.89 9.70
N ASP A 129 -19.49 2.79 8.99
CA ASP A 129 -19.54 2.93 7.53
C ASP A 129 -18.20 2.69 6.82
N GLY A 130 -17.16 2.24 7.54
CA GLY A 130 -15.88 1.92 6.93
C GLY A 130 -14.72 1.88 7.91
N PHE A 131 -13.60 2.50 7.51
CA PHE A 131 -12.33 2.48 8.22
C PHE A 131 -11.73 3.89 8.22
N THR A 132 -11.21 4.31 9.38
CA THR A 132 -10.54 5.60 9.54
C THR A 132 -9.07 5.39 9.89
N PRO A 133 -8.10 5.95 9.13
CA PRO A 133 -6.69 5.81 9.48
C PRO A 133 -6.39 6.51 10.81
N ALA A 134 -5.65 5.84 11.68
CA ALA A 134 -5.30 6.31 13.02
C ALA A 134 -3.78 6.44 13.19
N PRO A 135 -3.14 7.44 12.55
CA PRO A 135 -1.68 7.62 12.62
C PRO A 135 -1.16 7.88 14.03
N ASP A 136 -1.98 8.49 14.89
CA ASP A 136 -1.59 8.81 16.27
C ASP A 136 -1.36 7.55 17.11
N LEU A 137 -2.06 6.43 16.82
CA LEU A 137 -1.89 5.17 17.55
C LEU A 137 -0.55 4.49 17.28
N VAL A 138 0.04 4.73 16.10
CA VAL A 138 1.30 4.12 15.68
C VAL A 138 2.47 5.10 15.72
N ALA A 139 2.24 6.37 16.06
CA ALA A 139 3.27 7.41 16.00
C ALA A 139 4.50 7.06 16.85
N ASP A 140 4.30 6.64 18.10
CA ASP A 140 5.40 6.27 19.00
C ASP A 140 6.09 4.96 18.59
N VAL A 141 5.32 4.00 18.05
CA VAL A 141 5.86 2.73 17.55
C VAL A 141 6.75 2.96 16.34
N ASN A 142 6.26 3.77 15.39
CA ASN A 142 6.99 4.17 14.19
C ASN A 142 8.21 5.03 14.52
N ALA A 143 8.12 5.91 15.53
CA ALA A 143 9.25 6.70 15.98
C ALA A 143 10.34 5.86 16.67
N ALA A 144 9.97 4.75 17.32
CA ALA A 144 10.93 3.81 17.90
C ALA A 144 11.67 2.99 16.81
N GLY A 145 11.05 2.74 15.66
CA GLY A 145 11.65 2.08 14.50
C GLY A 145 11.90 0.57 14.67
N GLU A 146 11.34 -0.05 15.71
CA GLU A 146 11.50 -1.48 16.01
C GLU A 146 10.18 -2.22 15.74
N ILE A 147 9.95 -2.59 14.48
CA ILE A 147 8.76 -3.37 14.05
C ILE A 147 9.23 -4.70 13.47
N ASP A 148 9.41 -5.69 14.36
CA ASP A 148 9.94 -7.01 13.99
C ASP A 148 8.88 -7.96 13.41
N GLY A 149 7.60 -7.74 13.74
CA GLY A 149 6.48 -8.57 13.31
C GLY A 149 5.16 -8.23 14.00
N MET A 150 4.06 -8.82 13.53
CA MET A 150 2.70 -8.48 13.96
C MET A 150 2.49 -8.69 15.47
N ASP A 151 2.97 -9.79 16.05
CA ASP A 151 2.83 -10.05 17.50
C ASP A 151 3.48 -8.94 18.35
N THR A 152 4.68 -8.48 17.95
CA THR A 152 5.40 -7.39 18.64
C THR A 152 4.66 -6.06 18.48
N LEU A 153 4.12 -5.79 17.28
CA LEU A 153 3.33 -4.60 17.00
C LEU A 153 2.06 -4.57 17.87
N LEU A 154 1.27 -5.65 17.88
CA LEU A 154 0.05 -5.74 18.68
C LEU A 154 0.35 -5.60 20.18
N ALA A 155 1.45 -6.19 20.66
CA ALA A 155 1.91 -6.02 22.05
C ALA A 155 2.37 -4.58 22.35
N ALA A 156 2.87 -3.83 21.37
CA ALA A 156 3.20 -2.41 21.52
C ALA A 156 1.93 -1.54 21.58
N LEU A 157 0.98 -1.77 20.67
CA LEU A 157 -0.29 -1.05 20.63
C LEU A 157 -1.11 -1.24 21.91
N ALA A 158 -1.20 -2.47 22.43
CA ALA A 158 -1.89 -2.78 23.68
C ALA A 158 -1.27 -2.10 24.93
N ARG A 159 0.00 -1.66 24.86
CA ARG A 159 0.65 -0.90 25.93
C ARG A 159 0.38 0.60 25.81
N GLY A 160 0.28 1.12 24.59
CA GLY A 160 0.02 2.53 24.31
C GLY A 160 -1.38 2.99 24.75
N THR A 161 -2.38 2.11 24.65
CA THR A 161 -3.77 2.40 25.08
C THR A 161 -3.97 2.40 26.59
N ALA A 162 -2.97 2.00 27.37
CA ALA A 162 -3.04 1.93 28.83
C ALA A 162 -2.61 3.22 29.54
N GLN A 163 -2.29 4.30 28.83
CA GLN A 163 -1.85 5.56 29.45
C GLN A 163 -3.05 6.49 29.74
N PRO A 164 -3.29 6.86 31.01
CA PRO A 164 -4.46 7.65 31.45
C PRO A 164 -4.38 9.14 31.13
#